data_AF-A0A2B7X3J4-F1
#
_entry.id   AF-A0A2B7X3J4-F1
#
_cell.length_a   1.000
_cell.length_b   1.000
_cell.length_c   1.000
_cell.angle_alpha   90.00
_cell.angle_beta   90.00
_cell.angle_gamma   90.00
#
_symmetry.space_group_name_H-M   'P 1'
#
loop_
_entity.id
_entity.type
_entity.pdbx_description
1 polymer ?
#
loop_
_entity_poly.entity_id
_entity_poly.type
_entity_poly.pdbx_seq_one_letter_code
_entity_poly.pdbx_strand_id
1 'polypeptide(L)'
;MACKHITYIVNHVFLPPRLPQGDDYAFAKSVELVKICLDSCKKFQSFLVEDEREMVTGDVLPLQIVSQNAGIIVRRQDEVYCFETFELSPTTREVIGMKGRLIRCFPGPAVGLEPSLISNSEFRHDFAEFLCDLDRETPLEAIPTSWKAGVDFIERRETFVTELLFSVLRTLGRPLDVNRIYKRTRDDVIWQDPVVVPWRRSPLWLLLRVAMQIRL
;
A
#
# COMPACT_ATOMS: atom_id res chain seq x y z
N MET A 1 24.53 11.96 -13.68
CA MET A 1 23.74 11.03 -12.83
C MET A 1 22.45 11.67 -12.29
N ALA A 2 22.44 12.93 -11.83
CA ALA A 2 21.25 13.61 -11.29
C ALA A 2 19.97 13.62 -12.19
N CYS A 3 20.11 13.72 -13.52
CA CYS A 3 18.98 13.83 -14.45
C CYS A 3 18.09 12.55 -14.51
N LYS A 4 18.67 11.36 -14.25
CA LYS A 4 17.93 10.08 -14.25
C LYS A 4 17.07 9.87 -13.00
N HIS A 5 17.36 10.56 -11.89
CA HIS A 5 16.58 10.54 -10.66
C HIS A 5 15.38 11.50 -10.76
N ILE A 6 15.58 12.70 -11.32
CA ILE A 6 14.49 13.65 -11.56
C ILE A 6 13.38 13.04 -12.44
N THR A 7 13.73 12.30 -13.50
CA THR A 7 12.73 11.67 -14.36
C THR A 7 11.91 10.61 -13.62
N TYR A 8 12.56 9.81 -12.76
CA TYR A 8 11.88 8.83 -11.92
C TYR A 8 10.94 9.51 -10.90
N ILE A 9 11.41 10.59 -10.27
CA ILE A 9 10.59 11.42 -9.37
C ILE A 9 9.39 11.99 -10.12
N VAL A 10 9.58 12.54 -11.33
CA VAL A 10 8.49 13.06 -12.15
C VAL A 10 7.47 11.98 -12.45
N ASN A 11 7.89 10.80 -12.91
CA ASN A 11 6.99 9.71 -13.26
C ASN A 11 6.23 9.13 -12.06
N HIS A 12 6.88 9.02 -10.90
CA HIS A 12 6.34 8.30 -9.73
C HIS A 12 5.76 9.22 -8.64
N VAL A 13 6.19 10.49 -8.57
CA VAL A 13 5.72 11.48 -7.58
C VAL A 13 4.75 12.49 -8.20
N PHE A 14 5.14 13.09 -9.34
CA PHE A 14 4.39 14.18 -9.97
C PHE A 14 3.37 13.70 -11.01
N LEU A 15 3.46 12.44 -11.42
CA LEU A 15 2.45 11.71 -12.20
C LEU A 15 2.05 12.41 -13.51
N PRO A 16 2.99 12.67 -14.43
CA PRO A 16 2.69 13.28 -15.72
C PRO A 16 1.67 12.45 -16.51
N PRO A 17 0.90 13.11 -17.40
CA PRO A 17 -0.13 12.44 -18.20
C PRO A 17 0.43 11.45 -19.23
N ARG A 18 1.73 11.48 -19.55
CA ARG A 18 2.41 10.51 -20.41
C ARG A 18 3.28 9.58 -19.56
N LEU A 19 3.18 8.29 -19.82
CA LEU A 19 4.00 7.26 -19.18
C LEU A 19 5.32 7.05 -19.93
N PRO A 20 6.36 6.53 -19.26
CA PRO A 20 7.70 6.35 -19.84
C PRO A 20 7.80 5.35 -21.00
N GLN A 21 6.72 4.66 -21.38
CA GLN A 21 6.68 3.66 -22.47
C GLN A 21 7.71 2.52 -22.34
N GLY A 22 8.18 2.25 -21.12
CA GLY A 22 9.13 1.19 -20.79
C GLY A 22 9.21 1.02 -19.28
N ASP A 23 9.82 -0.09 -18.82
CA ASP A 23 9.96 -0.35 -17.39
C ASP A 23 11.00 0.62 -16.80
N ASP A 24 10.52 1.56 -16.01
CA ASP A 24 11.37 2.51 -15.28
C ASP A 24 11.40 2.21 -13.78
N TYR A 25 10.77 1.12 -13.34
CA TYR A 25 10.86 0.66 -11.96
C TYR A 25 12.28 0.16 -11.70
N ALA A 26 13.03 0.93 -10.92
CA ALA A 26 14.33 0.54 -10.46
C ALA A 26 14.31 0.53 -8.93
N PHE A 27 14.42 -0.65 -8.33
CA PHE A 27 14.48 -0.82 -6.88
C PHE A 27 15.51 0.14 -6.25
N ALA A 28 16.67 0.33 -6.88
CA ALA A 28 17.70 1.28 -6.43
C ALA A 28 17.21 2.75 -6.39
N LYS A 29 16.36 3.18 -7.33
CA LYS A 29 15.79 4.54 -7.35
C LYS A 29 14.63 4.69 -6.37
N SER A 30 13.82 3.63 -6.17
CA SER A 30 12.84 3.56 -5.09
C SER A 30 13.52 3.72 -3.74
N VAL A 31 14.62 2.99 -3.52
CA VAL A 31 15.45 3.06 -2.32
C VAL A 31 16.00 4.46 -2.11
N GLU A 32 16.43 5.17 -3.15
CA GLU A 32 16.93 6.54 -3.00
C GLU A 32 15.82 7.54 -2.65
N LEU A 33 14.64 7.43 -3.26
CA LEU A 33 13.48 8.24 -2.86
C LEU A 33 13.05 7.96 -1.42
N VAL A 34 13.04 6.69 -1.04
CA VAL A 34 12.76 6.26 0.34
C VAL A 34 13.84 6.76 1.28
N LYS A 35 15.11 6.75 0.89
CA LYS A 35 16.22 7.33 1.67
C LYS A 35 16.06 8.83 1.84
N ILE A 36 15.75 9.58 0.78
CA ILE A 36 15.49 11.02 0.88
C ILE A 36 14.30 11.29 1.79
N CYS A 37 13.22 10.53 1.66
CA CYS A 37 12.05 10.64 2.52
C CYS A 37 12.39 10.28 3.98
N LEU A 38 13.12 9.19 4.21
CA LEU A 38 13.57 8.72 5.51
C LEU A 38 14.53 9.72 6.16
N ASP A 39 15.48 10.26 5.42
CA ASP A 39 16.40 11.30 5.88
C ASP A 39 15.65 12.58 6.23
N SER A 40 14.61 12.93 5.46
CA SER A 40 13.73 14.04 5.78
C SER A 40 12.92 13.75 7.05
N CYS A 41 12.38 12.52 7.19
CA CYS A 41 11.66 12.08 8.37
C CYS A 41 12.57 12.00 9.61
N LYS A 42 13.83 11.57 9.49
CA LYS A 42 14.83 11.56 10.57
C LYS A 42 15.23 12.96 10.99
N LYS A 43 15.43 13.86 10.02
CA LYS A 43 15.62 15.30 10.30
C LYS A 43 14.38 15.88 11.00
N PHE A 44 13.19 15.44 10.63
CA PHE A 44 11.96 15.82 11.32
C PHE A 44 11.88 15.21 12.73
N GLN A 45 12.31 13.95 12.88
CA GLN A 45 12.38 13.22 14.14
C GLN A 45 13.29 13.90 15.16
N SER A 46 14.39 14.53 14.74
CA SER A 46 15.21 15.34 15.66
C SER A 46 14.50 16.55 16.25
N PHE A 47 13.34 16.95 15.70
CA PHE A 47 12.45 17.96 16.29
C PHE A 47 11.32 17.33 17.13
N LEU A 48 11.20 16.00 17.15
CA LEU A 48 10.26 15.28 18.00
C LEU A 48 10.98 14.96 19.31
N VAL A 49 10.34 15.26 20.44
CA VAL A 49 10.83 14.83 21.75
C VAL A 49 10.69 13.30 21.80
N GLU A 50 11.78 12.58 22.08
CA GLU A 50 11.78 11.13 22.26
C GLU A 50 10.70 10.74 23.27
N ASP A 51 9.67 10.06 22.78
CA ASP A 51 8.77 9.31 23.64
C ASP A 51 8.10 8.22 22.81
N GLU A 52 7.76 7.11 23.46
CA GLU A 52 6.80 6.14 22.98
C GLU A 52 5.41 6.80 22.93
N ARG A 53 5.24 7.77 22.02
CA ARG A 53 3.98 8.51 21.93
C ARG A 53 2.90 7.59 21.41
N GLU A 54 1.97 7.26 22.29
CA GLU A 54 0.67 6.75 21.87
C GLU A 54 0.07 7.72 20.85
N MET A 55 -0.56 7.16 19.82
CA MET A 55 -1.29 7.98 18.85
C MET A 55 -2.36 8.79 19.56
N VAL A 56 -2.34 10.10 19.41
CA VAL A 56 -3.37 11.02 19.91
C VAL A 56 -4.45 11.26 18.87
N THR A 57 -5.63 11.78 19.26
CA THR A 57 -6.71 12.07 18.31
C THR A 57 -6.20 12.87 17.11
N GLY A 58 -6.50 12.36 15.92
CA GLY A 58 -6.08 12.96 14.65
C GLY A 58 -4.77 12.39 14.10
N ASP A 59 -4.04 11.58 14.85
CA ASP A 59 -2.87 10.91 14.32
C ASP A 59 -3.24 9.88 13.26
N VAL A 60 -2.37 9.75 12.26
CA VAL A 60 -2.51 8.82 11.14
C VAL A 60 -1.20 8.08 10.94
N LEU A 61 -1.28 6.76 10.93
CA LEU A 61 -0.17 5.85 10.70
C LEU A 61 -0.44 5.02 9.43
N PRO A 62 0.17 5.38 8.29
CA PRO A 62 0.13 4.54 7.10
C PRO A 62 1.17 3.42 7.19
N LEU A 63 0.74 2.18 6.95
CA LEU A 63 1.57 0.98 6.90
C LEU A 63 1.40 0.30 5.54
N GLN A 64 2.52 -0.14 4.95
CA GLN A 64 2.52 -0.93 3.74
C GLN A 64 2.91 -2.37 4.09
N ILE A 65 2.09 -3.34 3.66
CA ILE A 65 2.45 -4.75 3.63
C ILE A 65 2.86 -5.06 2.18
N VAL A 66 4.16 -5.06 1.94
CA VAL A 66 4.78 -5.12 0.61
C VAL A 66 4.48 -6.44 -0.07
N SER A 67 4.68 -7.57 0.64
CA SER A 67 4.49 -8.90 0.05
C SER A 67 3.06 -9.19 -0.38
N GLN A 68 2.11 -8.43 0.17
CA GLN A 68 0.67 -8.65 0.01
C GLN A 68 -0.03 -7.55 -0.78
N ASN A 69 0.74 -6.60 -1.34
CA ASN A 69 0.19 -5.47 -2.08
C ASN A 69 -0.88 -4.70 -1.29
N ALA A 70 -0.76 -4.64 0.04
CA ALA A 70 -1.76 -4.06 0.92
C ALA A 70 -1.27 -2.78 1.60
N GLY A 71 -2.17 -1.82 1.72
CA GLY A 71 -2.03 -0.62 2.52
C GLY A 71 -2.98 -0.69 3.70
N ILE A 72 -2.50 -0.30 4.86
CA ILE A 72 -3.27 -0.11 6.08
C ILE A 72 -3.10 1.35 6.50
N ILE A 73 -4.20 2.04 6.76
CA ILE A 73 -4.16 3.35 7.42
C ILE A 73 -4.79 3.16 8.80
N VAL A 74 -4.00 3.37 9.85
CA VAL A 74 -4.50 3.43 11.22
C VAL A 74 -4.71 4.89 11.57
N ARG A 75 -5.92 5.25 12.02
CA ARG A 75 -6.25 6.60 12.46
C ARG A 75 -6.76 6.57 13.88
N ARG A 76 -6.20 7.41 14.73
CA ARG A 76 -6.79 7.65 16.05
C ARG A 76 -7.92 8.67 15.94
N GLN A 77 -9.12 8.26 16.31
CA GLN A 77 -10.25 9.13 16.60
C GLN A 77 -10.49 9.13 18.13
N ASP A 78 -11.37 10.01 18.62
CA ASP A 78 -11.56 10.18 20.08
C ASP A 78 -11.81 8.84 20.79
N GLU A 79 -12.78 8.06 20.30
CA GLU A 79 -13.27 6.84 20.95
C GLU A 79 -12.80 5.54 20.26
N VAL A 80 -11.99 5.62 19.21
CA VAL A 80 -11.70 4.44 18.37
C VAL A 80 -10.40 4.57 17.58
N TYR A 81 -9.73 3.44 17.37
CA TYR A 81 -8.71 3.31 16.32
C TYR A 81 -9.36 2.77 15.05
N CYS A 82 -9.39 3.58 14.01
CA CYS A 82 -9.93 3.21 12.71
C CYS A 82 -8.82 2.58 11.85
N PHE A 83 -8.98 1.30 11.53
CA PHE A 83 -8.12 0.55 10.63
C PHE A 83 -8.78 0.47 9.25
N GLU A 84 -8.17 1.12 8.28
CA GLU A 84 -8.63 1.22 6.90
C GLU A 84 -7.71 0.36 6.01
N THR A 85 -8.23 -0.70 5.37
CA THR A 85 -7.42 -1.59 4.53
C THR A 85 -7.77 -1.46 3.05
N PHE A 86 -6.77 -1.55 2.18
CA PHE A 86 -6.96 -1.51 0.72
C PHE A 86 -5.76 -2.03 -0.04
N GLU A 87 -5.98 -2.46 -1.27
CA GLU A 87 -4.90 -2.87 -2.18
C GLU A 87 -4.18 -1.65 -2.75
N LEU A 88 -2.87 -1.71 -2.89
CA LEU A 88 -2.06 -0.60 -3.40
C LEU A 88 -1.89 -0.64 -4.92
N SER A 89 -1.86 -1.82 -5.52
CA SER A 89 -1.80 -2.00 -6.98
C SER A 89 -3.05 -2.76 -7.45
N PRO A 90 -3.60 -2.45 -8.63
CA PRO A 90 -4.64 -3.27 -9.24
C PRO A 90 -4.07 -4.61 -9.73
N THR A 91 -4.95 -5.60 -9.82
CA THR A 91 -4.59 -6.92 -10.35
C THR A 91 -4.21 -6.83 -11.83
N THR A 92 -3.30 -7.71 -12.28
CA THR A 92 -2.91 -7.78 -13.71
C THR A 92 -4.12 -7.96 -14.63
N ARG A 93 -5.14 -8.71 -14.19
CA ARG A 93 -6.41 -8.88 -14.92
C ARG A 93 -7.17 -7.57 -15.11
N GLU A 94 -7.29 -6.76 -14.06
CA GLU A 94 -7.96 -5.46 -14.13
C GLU A 94 -7.19 -4.48 -15.02
N VAL A 95 -5.86 -4.54 -15.00
CA VAL A 95 -5.01 -3.70 -15.87
C VAL A 95 -5.17 -4.09 -17.34
N ILE A 96 -5.09 -5.39 -17.67
CA ILE A 96 -5.21 -5.88 -19.06
C ILE A 96 -6.62 -5.66 -19.61
N GLY A 97 -7.66 -5.82 -18.78
CA GLY A 97 -9.05 -5.68 -19.20
C GLY A 97 -9.51 -4.23 -19.39
N MET A 98 -8.77 -3.25 -18.87
CA MET A 98 -9.21 -1.85 -18.85
C MET A 98 -8.76 -1.07 -20.08
N LYS A 99 -9.71 -0.41 -20.76
CA LYS A 99 -9.41 0.65 -21.74
C LYS A 99 -9.35 2.00 -21.02
N GLY A 100 -8.14 2.51 -20.77
CA GLY A 100 -7.94 3.85 -20.18
C GLY A 100 -7.50 3.82 -18.72
N ARG A 101 -8.08 4.69 -17.87
CA ARG A 101 -7.68 4.84 -16.46
C ARG A 101 -8.61 4.06 -15.54
N LEU A 102 -8.06 3.23 -14.66
CA LEU A 102 -8.84 2.53 -13.64
C LEU A 102 -9.27 3.53 -12.57
N ILE A 103 -10.55 3.53 -12.21
CA ILE A 103 -11.07 4.32 -11.09
C ILE A 103 -11.10 3.40 -9.88
N ARG A 104 -10.34 3.75 -8.86
CA ARG A 104 -10.23 2.98 -7.61
C ARG A 104 -10.71 3.82 -6.43
N CYS A 105 -11.32 3.15 -5.48
CA CYS A 105 -11.89 3.74 -4.28
C CYS A 105 -10.94 3.50 -3.09
N PHE A 106 -10.68 4.54 -2.31
CA PHE A 106 -9.79 4.49 -1.15
C PHE A 106 -10.37 5.28 0.02
N PRO A 107 -10.24 4.82 1.27
CA PRO A 107 -9.79 3.48 1.62
C PRO A 107 -10.84 2.43 1.19
N GLY A 108 -10.49 1.16 1.38
CA GLY A 108 -11.41 0.04 1.21
C GLY A 108 -12.30 -0.14 2.45
N PRO A 109 -12.51 -1.38 2.90
CA PRO A 109 -13.18 -1.65 4.17
C PRO A 109 -12.45 -1.02 5.37
N ALA A 110 -13.21 -0.67 6.41
CA ALA A 110 -12.67 -0.09 7.62
C ALA A 110 -13.27 -0.78 8.86
N VAL A 111 -12.46 -0.93 9.90
CA VAL A 111 -12.83 -1.52 11.19
C VAL A 111 -12.37 -0.59 12.31
N GLY A 112 -13.25 -0.36 13.28
CA GLY A 112 -12.94 0.34 14.51
C GLY A 112 -12.58 -0.64 15.61
N LEU A 113 -11.41 -0.44 16.22
CA LEU A 113 -10.96 -1.15 17.42
C LEU A 113 -11.00 -0.21 18.64
N GLU A 114 -11.39 -0.74 19.79
CA GLU A 114 -11.45 0.04 21.03
C GLU A 114 -10.04 0.42 21.53
N PRO A 115 -9.86 1.62 22.11
CA PRO A 115 -8.58 2.03 22.67
C PRO A 115 -8.04 1.05 23.73
N SER A 116 -8.91 0.46 24.54
CA SER A 116 -8.57 -0.54 25.57
C SER A 116 -7.85 -1.75 24.99
N LEU A 117 -8.26 -2.22 23.81
CA LEU A 117 -7.62 -3.33 23.10
C LEU A 117 -6.22 -2.93 22.59
N ILE A 118 -6.09 -1.72 22.06
CA ILE A 118 -4.80 -1.21 21.54
C ILE A 118 -3.81 -0.88 22.67
N SER A 119 -4.28 -0.45 23.82
CA SER A 119 -3.43 -0.21 24.99
C SER A 119 -2.84 -1.50 25.57
N ASN A 120 -3.43 -2.68 25.29
CA ASN A 120 -2.88 -3.96 25.70
C ASN A 120 -1.56 -4.25 24.96
N SER A 121 -0.46 -4.37 25.71
CA SER A 121 0.87 -4.63 25.16
C SER A 121 1.01 -6.01 24.52
N GLU A 122 0.35 -7.04 25.05
CA GLU A 122 0.36 -8.38 24.47
C GLU A 122 -0.32 -8.36 23.11
N PHE A 123 -1.52 -7.75 23.03
CA PHE A 123 -2.22 -7.55 21.76
C PHE A 123 -1.37 -6.80 20.74
N ARG A 124 -0.72 -5.69 21.14
CA ARG A 124 0.16 -4.92 20.25
C ARG A 124 1.31 -5.77 19.71
N HIS A 125 1.90 -6.60 20.56
CA HIS A 125 2.99 -7.50 20.17
C HIS A 125 2.51 -8.54 19.16
N ASP A 126 1.46 -9.28 19.50
CA ASP A 126 0.90 -10.34 18.64
C ASP A 126 0.41 -9.77 17.30
N PHE A 127 -0.21 -8.60 17.31
CA PHE A 127 -0.69 -7.95 16.10
C PHE A 127 0.46 -7.44 15.23
N ALA A 128 1.54 -6.92 15.84
CA ALA A 128 2.73 -6.51 15.09
C ALA A 128 3.45 -7.72 14.48
N GLU A 129 3.55 -8.83 15.20
CA GLU A 129 4.09 -10.10 14.69
C GLU A 129 3.24 -10.62 13.52
N PHE A 130 1.91 -10.64 13.66
CA PHE A 130 0.99 -11.01 12.58
C PHE A 130 1.18 -10.16 11.32
N LEU A 131 1.30 -8.83 11.45
CA LEU A 131 1.56 -7.96 10.30
C LEU A 131 2.94 -8.23 9.67
N CYS A 132 3.95 -8.54 10.48
CA CYS A 132 5.26 -8.94 9.98
C CYS A 132 5.20 -10.26 9.22
N ASP A 133 4.44 -11.24 9.72
CA ASP A 133 4.30 -12.54 9.07
C ASP A 133 3.54 -12.41 7.76
N LEU A 134 2.50 -11.57 7.70
CA LEU A 134 1.86 -11.23 6.43
C LEU A 134 2.86 -10.64 5.42
N ASP A 135 3.83 -9.85 5.87
CA ASP A 135 4.85 -9.27 5.01
C ASP A 135 6.00 -10.24 4.66
N ARG A 136 6.25 -11.28 5.46
CA ARG A 136 7.29 -12.30 5.21
C ARG A 136 6.76 -13.49 4.42
N GLU A 137 5.53 -13.91 4.67
CA GLU A 137 4.96 -15.16 4.19
C GLU A 137 3.97 -14.89 3.06
N THR A 138 4.30 -15.35 1.85
CA THR A 138 3.29 -15.59 0.81
C THR A 138 3.03 -17.10 0.78
N PRO A 139 1.88 -17.60 1.27
CA PRO A 139 1.59 -19.03 1.22
C PRO A 139 1.66 -19.53 -0.22
N LEU A 140 2.35 -20.65 -0.47
CA LEU A 140 2.45 -21.27 -1.80
C LEU A 140 1.06 -21.59 -2.37
N GLU A 141 0.08 -21.86 -1.51
CA GLU A 141 -1.32 -22.13 -1.85
C GLU A 141 -2.09 -20.89 -2.34
N ALA A 142 -1.58 -19.69 -2.03
CA ALA A 142 -2.09 -18.41 -2.54
C ALA A 142 -1.45 -18.03 -3.89
N ILE A 143 -0.64 -18.90 -4.49
CA ILE A 143 -0.08 -18.73 -5.84
C ILE A 143 -1.07 -19.31 -6.85
N PRO A 144 -1.86 -18.50 -7.58
CA PRO A 144 -2.56 -19.00 -8.75
C PRO A 144 -1.54 -19.36 -9.84
N THR A 145 -1.43 -20.65 -10.15
CA THR A 145 -0.83 -21.09 -11.41
C THR A 145 -1.79 -20.77 -12.54
N SER A 146 -1.52 -19.71 -13.30
CA SER A 146 -2.21 -19.47 -14.57
C SER A 146 -1.34 -19.98 -15.71
N TRP A 147 -1.87 -20.93 -16.48
CA TRP A 147 -1.22 -21.45 -17.68
C TRP A 147 -1.55 -20.58 -18.88
N LYS A 148 -0.55 -19.93 -19.49
CA LYS A 148 -0.73 -19.24 -20.77
C LYS A 148 0.50 -19.44 -21.66
N ALA A 149 0.27 -20.00 -22.84
CA ALA A 149 1.26 -20.15 -23.92
C ALA A 149 2.55 -20.92 -23.55
N GLY A 150 2.48 -21.96 -22.70
CA GLY A 150 3.60 -22.87 -22.43
C GLY A 150 4.73 -22.28 -21.57
N VAL A 151 4.48 -21.13 -20.93
CA VAL A 151 5.39 -20.51 -19.96
C VAL A 151 4.64 -20.36 -18.64
N ASP A 152 5.21 -20.87 -17.56
CA ASP A 152 4.63 -20.69 -16.22
C ASP A 152 4.65 -19.21 -15.86
N PHE A 153 3.46 -18.62 -15.71
CA PHE A 153 3.32 -17.27 -15.20
C PHE A 153 2.83 -17.36 -13.76
N ILE A 154 3.68 -16.92 -12.82
CA ILE A 154 3.32 -16.74 -11.42
C ILE A 154 2.43 -15.50 -11.36
N GLU A 155 1.11 -15.67 -11.53
CA GLU A 155 0.19 -14.66 -11.03
C GLU A 155 0.27 -14.71 -9.50
N ARG A 156 0.49 -13.58 -8.85
CA ARG A 156 0.35 -13.46 -7.39
C ARG A 156 -1.12 -13.12 -7.17
N ARG A 157 -1.90 -13.91 -6.41
CA ARG A 157 -3.26 -13.47 -6.00
C ARG A 157 -3.07 -12.30 -5.04
N GLU A 158 -3.30 -11.09 -5.54
CA GLU A 158 -3.09 -9.84 -4.81
C GLU A 158 -4.24 -9.49 -3.83
N THR A 159 -5.35 -10.26 -3.83
CA THR A 159 -6.61 -9.90 -3.13
C THR A 159 -6.86 -10.67 -1.83
N PHE A 160 -6.16 -11.78 -1.57
CA PHE A 160 -6.51 -12.69 -0.46
C PHE A 160 -6.20 -12.10 0.92
N VAL A 161 -5.15 -11.29 1.02
CA VAL A 161 -4.68 -10.82 2.34
C VAL A 161 -5.41 -9.58 2.83
N THR A 162 -5.86 -8.69 1.94
CA THR A 162 -6.74 -7.60 2.36
C THR A 162 -8.05 -8.14 2.94
N GLU A 163 -8.58 -9.24 2.40
CA GLU A 163 -9.74 -9.95 2.94
C GLU A 163 -9.44 -10.70 4.25
N LEU A 164 -8.31 -11.42 4.35
CA LEU A 164 -7.91 -12.12 5.58
C LEU A 164 -7.69 -11.12 6.72
N LEU A 165 -6.88 -10.09 6.50
CA LEU A 165 -6.61 -9.04 7.47
C LEU A 165 -7.89 -8.33 7.89
N PHE A 166 -8.76 -7.99 6.92
CA PHE A 166 -10.05 -7.40 7.24
C PHE A 166 -10.93 -8.34 8.08
N SER A 167 -10.92 -9.64 7.78
CA SER A 167 -11.68 -10.63 8.53
C SER A 167 -11.21 -10.73 9.98
N VAL A 168 -9.89 -10.77 10.22
CA VAL A 168 -9.30 -10.74 11.56
C VAL A 168 -9.65 -9.44 12.28
N LEU A 169 -9.48 -8.28 11.65
CA LEU A 169 -9.84 -7.00 12.26
C LEU A 169 -11.33 -6.93 12.61
N ARG A 170 -12.19 -7.48 11.74
CA ARG A 170 -13.63 -7.51 11.96
C ARG A 170 -14.06 -8.39 13.13
N THR A 171 -13.32 -9.45 13.47
CA THR A 171 -13.63 -10.23 14.68
C THR A 171 -13.26 -9.50 15.96
N LEU A 172 -12.24 -8.64 15.89
CA LEU A 172 -11.73 -7.86 17.02
C LEU A 172 -12.48 -6.54 17.27
N GLY A 173 -13.29 -6.09 16.30
CA GLY A 173 -13.98 -4.82 16.40
C GLY A 173 -15.24 -4.73 15.57
N ARG A 174 -15.60 -3.52 15.16
CA ARG A 174 -16.83 -3.26 14.40
C ARG A 174 -16.53 -2.63 13.05
N PRO A 175 -17.26 -2.98 11.98
CA PRO A 175 -17.13 -2.30 10.70
C PRO A 175 -17.46 -0.81 10.87
N LEU A 176 -16.70 0.05 10.20
CA LEU A 176 -16.93 1.49 10.15
C LEU A 176 -17.29 1.89 8.73
N ASP A 177 -18.20 2.86 8.62
CA ASP A 177 -18.36 3.60 7.39
C ASP A 177 -17.47 4.84 7.43
N VAL A 178 -16.64 5.00 6.40
CA VAL A 178 -15.59 6.02 6.34
C VAL A 178 -15.71 6.80 5.04
N ASN A 179 -15.25 8.04 5.06
CA ASN A 179 -15.20 8.87 3.87
C ASN A 179 -14.21 8.29 2.86
N ARG A 180 -14.69 8.01 1.65
CA ARG A 180 -13.91 7.44 0.57
C ARG A 180 -13.66 8.45 -0.53
N ILE A 181 -12.44 8.43 -1.04
CA ILE A 181 -11.97 9.19 -2.20
C ILE A 181 -11.83 8.28 -3.40
N TYR A 182 -12.07 8.84 -4.58
CA TYR A 182 -11.89 8.13 -5.84
C TYR A 182 -10.65 8.66 -6.54
N LYS A 183 -9.71 7.77 -6.86
CA LYS A 183 -8.51 8.11 -7.62
C LYS A 183 -8.51 7.38 -8.95
N ARG A 184 -8.11 8.10 -9.99
CA ARG A 184 -7.79 7.52 -11.30
C ARG A 184 -6.34 7.02 -11.24
N THR A 185 -6.16 5.72 -11.11
CA THR A 185 -4.84 5.09 -11.20
C THR A 185 -4.55 4.76 -12.67
N ARG A 186 -3.27 4.76 -13.02
CA ARG A 186 -2.81 4.43 -14.36
C ARG A 186 -1.64 3.48 -14.24
N ASP A 187 -1.93 2.25 -14.59
CA ASP A 187 -1.00 1.15 -14.73
C ASP A 187 -1.05 0.79 -16.22
N ASP A 188 0.09 0.44 -16.81
CA ASP A 188 0.20 0.17 -18.24
C ASP A 188 0.72 -1.24 -18.45
N VAL A 189 0.59 -1.75 -19.66
CA VAL A 189 1.07 -3.08 -20.02
C VAL A 189 2.20 -2.91 -21.01
N ILE A 190 3.43 -3.20 -20.58
CA ILE A 190 4.59 -3.21 -21.46
C ILE A 190 4.64 -4.56 -22.17
N TRP A 191 4.60 -4.51 -23.50
CA TRP A 191 4.85 -5.68 -24.33
C TRP A 191 6.35 -5.82 -24.56
N GLN A 192 6.95 -6.86 -23.98
CA GLN A 192 8.33 -7.29 -24.29
C GLN A 192 8.28 -8.72 -24.79
N ASP A 193 8.16 -8.92 -26.11
CA ASP A 193 8.06 -10.25 -26.73
C ASP A 193 9.06 -11.26 -26.11
N PRO A 194 8.63 -12.40 -25.53
CA PRO A 194 7.27 -12.98 -25.52
C PRO A 194 6.41 -12.66 -24.27
N VAL A 195 6.90 -11.82 -23.35
CA VAL A 195 6.32 -11.56 -22.04
C VAL A 195 5.57 -10.21 -21.98
N VAL A 196 4.42 -10.25 -21.33
CA VAL A 196 3.63 -9.07 -21.00
C VAL A 196 3.95 -8.65 -19.57
N VAL A 197 4.69 -7.55 -19.39
CA VAL A 197 5.06 -7.04 -18.06
C VAL A 197 4.23 -5.79 -17.75
N PRO A 198 3.35 -5.81 -16.73
CA PRO A 198 2.63 -4.60 -16.35
C PRO A 198 3.60 -3.58 -15.75
N TRP A 199 3.63 -2.37 -16.32
CA TRP A 199 4.24 -1.22 -15.66
C TRP A 199 3.32 -0.73 -14.55
N ARG A 200 3.85 -0.66 -13.33
CA ARG A 200 3.11 -0.26 -12.14
C ARG A 200 3.73 0.98 -11.49
N ARG A 201 2.87 1.87 -11.00
CA ARG A 201 3.29 3.02 -10.18
C ARG A 201 3.67 2.54 -8.78
N SER A 202 4.57 3.26 -8.12
CA SER A 202 5.02 2.92 -6.76
C SER A 202 3.83 2.77 -5.76
N PRO A 203 3.62 1.57 -5.18
CA PRO A 203 2.55 1.30 -4.22
C PRO A 203 2.65 2.17 -2.96
N LEU A 204 3.86 2.37 -2.45
CA LEU A 204 4.16 3.24 -1.31
C LEU A 204 3.66 4.67 -1.55
N TRP A 205 3.84 5.17 -2.78
CA TRP A 205 3.44 6.53 -3.11
C TRP A 205 1.92 6.68 -3.19
N LEU A 206 1.21 5.64 -3.63
CA LEU A 206 -0.25 5.65 -3.56
C LEU A 206 -0.70 5.71 -2.09
N LEU A 207 -0.12 4.88 -1.23
CA LEU A 207 -0.42 4.84 0.21
C LEU A 207 -0.27 6.23 0.85
N LEU A 208 0.90 6.85 0.70
CA LEU A 208 1.18 8.16 1.29
C LEU A 208 0.23 9.25 0.75
N ARG A 209 -0.09 9.24 -0.56
CA ARG A 209 -1.03 10.21 -1.15
C ARG A 209 -2.47 10.00 -0.68
N VAL A 210 -2.87 8.77 -0.45
CA VAL A 210 -4.18 8.44 0.12
C VAL A 210 -4.23 8.93 1.57
N ALA A 211 -3.24 8.58 2.38
CA ALA A 211 -3.15 8.99 3.78
C ALA A 211 -3.16 10.52 3.96
N MET A 212 -2.37 11.25 3.16
CA MET A 212 -2.36 12.72 3.20
C MET A 212 -3.70 13.32 2.76
N GLN A 213 -4.35 12.77 1.74
CA GLN A 213 -5.59 13.34 1.21
C GLN A 213 -6.81 13.06 2.12
N ILE A 214 -6.88 11.93 2.81
CA ILE A 214 -8.00 11.66 3.74
C ILE A 214 -7.80 12.40 5.08
N ARG A 215 -6.62 13.00 5.31
CA ARG A 215 -6.34 13.85 6.48
C ARG A 215 -6.75 15.32 6.26
N LEU A 216 -6.64 15.79 5.02
CA LEU A 216 -6.93 17.17 4.56
C LEU A 216 -8.37 17.31 4.05
#